data_AF-A0AAW1T527-F1
#
_entry.id   AF-A0AAW1T527-F1
#
_cell.length_a   1.000
_cell.length_b   1.000
_cell.length_c   1.000
_cell.angle_alpha   90.00
_cell.angle_beta   90.00
_cell.angle_gamma   90.00
#
_symmetry.space_group_name_H-M   'P 1'
#
loop_
_entity.id
_entity.type
_entity.pdbx_description
1 polymer ?
#
loop_
_entity_poly.entity_id
_entity_poly.type
_entity_poly.pdbx_seq_one_letter_code
_entity_poly.pdbx_strand_id
1 'polypeptide(L)'
;MPRPKDRRHSALSKRDSKTKAAEQPVVDCSWNRLDDVPFARTRGVAPRLLPWLVAANPVNYGRPCKLSCAEAVAAALIICGQHAAGVAVLDRFRWGHAFISLNEELLRRYAECETSADVVAAQGAFLEEVEEDRRLVELERAKPEAEDGSSYMSGWDLPPSGSDSEGADGLTSDPEPSGDPPPRARDQGPGPSNSTSP
;
A
#
# COMPACT_ATOMS: atom_id res chain seq x y z
N MET A 1 21.07 37.47 -26.67
CA MET A 1 19.60 37.35 -26.55
C MET A 1 19.25 36.85 -25.15
N PRO A 2 18.68 37.67 -24.25
CA PRO A 2 18.29 37.17 -22.93
C PRO A 2 16.78 36.85 -22.84
N ARG A 3 16.49 35.70 -22.19
CA ARG A 3 15.22 35.22 -21.53
C ARG A 3 14.26 34.36 -22.39
N PRO A 4 13.52 33.37 -21.80
CA PRO A 4 13.01 33.30 -20.41
C PRO A 4 13.48 32.05 -19.61
N LYS A 5 13.89 32.13 -18.33
CA LYS A 5 13.07 32.41 -17.13
C LYS A 5 11.69 31.77 -17.13
N ASP A 6 11.62 30.48 -17.45
CA ASP A 6 10.53 29.59 -17.03
C ASP A 6 10.99 28.13 -17.15
N ARG A 7 11.97 27.70 -16.33
CA ARG A 7 12.15 26.26 -16.09
C ARG A 7 11.09 25.84 -15.07
N ARG A 8 9.82 25.89 -15.46
CA ARG A 8 8.77 25.24 -14.68
C ARG A 8 9.00 23.74 -14.83
N HIS A 9 9.24 23.09 -13.70
CA HIS A 9 9.44 21.65 -13.65
C HIS A 9 8.20 20.97 -14.23
N SER A 10 8.39 20.17 -15.27
CA SER A 10 7.31 19.48 -15.98
C SER A 10 7.22 18.03 -15.52
N ALA A 11 6.00 17.53 -15.30
CA ALA A 11 5.76 16.13 -15.02
C ALA A 11 6.16 15.23 -16.21
N LEU A 12 6.60 14.01 -15.91
CA LEU A 12 6.85 12.96 -16.90
C LEU A 12 5.53 12.59 -17.58
N SER A 13 5.55 12.47 -18.90
CA SER A 13 4.37 12.11 -19.70
C SER A 13 4.75 11.15 -20.83
N LYS A 14 3.75 10.56 -21.47
CA LYS A 14 3.95 9.62 -22.59
C LYS A 14 4.80 10.20 -23.73
N ARG A 15 4.81 11.52 -23.91
CA ARG A 15 5.64 12.22 -24.90
C ARG A 15 7.14 11.94 -24.73
N ASP A 16 7.58 11.67 -23.51
CA ASP A 16 9.00 11.44 -23.20
C ASP A 16 9.49 10.06 -23.70
N SER A 17 8.59 9.14 -24.05
CA SER A 17 8.90 7.82 -24.66
C SER A 17 9.60 7.91 -26.03
N LYS A 18 9.37 8.99 -26.78
CA LYS A 18 9.91 9.19 -28.15
C LYS A 18 11.34 9.72 -28.16
N THR A 19 11.82 10.21 -27.02
CA THR A 19 13.22 10.61 -26.83
C THR A 19 14.04 9.33 -26.68
N LYS A 20 15.17 9.19 -27.39
CA LYS A 20 15.98 7.95 -27.32
C LYS A 20 16.32 7.62 -25.86
N ALA A 21 15.66 6.57 -25.36
CA ALA A 21 15.50 6.19 -23.96
C ALA A 21 16.76 5.63 -23.27
N ALA A 22 17.95 5.78 -23.87
CA ALA A 22 19.11 5.02 -23.42
C ALA A 22 19.72 5.53 -22.10
N GLU A 23 19.57 6.80 -21.73
CA GLU A 23 20.29 7.36 -20.57
C GLU A 23 19.53 8.52 -19.91
N GLN A 24 18.29 8.30 -19.48
CA GLN A 24 17.66 9.24 -18.53
C GLN A 24 18.08 8.85 -17.10
N PRO A 25 19.03 9.58 -16.47
CA PRO A 25 19.30 9.37 -15.06
C PRO A 25 18.02 9.70 -14.28
N VAL A 26 17.46 8.68 -13.64
CA VAL A 26 16.31 8.85 -12.74
C VAL A 26 16.86 9.36 -11.42
N VAL A 27 16.59 10.63 -11.14
CA VAL A 27 16.87 11.24 -9.84
C VAL A 27 15.54 11.40 -9.13
N ASP A 28 15.39 10.71 -8.00
CA ASP A 28 14.21 10.84 -7.15
C ASP A 28 14.27 12.18 -6.41
N CYS A 29 13.54 13.16 -6.93
CA CYS A 29 13.40 14.49 -6.34
C CYS A 29 11.93 14.71 -5.99
N SER A 30 11.61 14.83 -4.70
CA SER A 30 10.25 15.22 -4.30
C SER A 30 9.93 16.64 -4.79
N TRP A 31 8.69 16.89 -5.22
CA TRP A 31 8.18 18.23 -5.56
C TRP A 31 8.45 19.29 -4.47
N ASN A 32 8.50 18.89 -3.20
CA ASN A 32 8.78 19.76 -2.06
C ASN A 32 10.24 20.20 -1.92
N ARG A 33 11.16 19.69 -2.73
CA ARG A 33 12.61 19.98 -2.61
C ARG A 33 13.25 20.30 -3.95
N LEU A 34 12.47 20.77 -4.91
CA LEU A 34 13.00 21.11 -6.24
C LEU A 34 14.07 22.20 -6.16
N ASP A 35 13.91 23.16 -5.25
CA ASP A 35 14.87 24.24 -5.07
C ASP A 35 16.23 23.77 -4.50
N ASP A 36 16.27 22.62 -3.81
CA ASP A 36 17.48 22.04 -3.22
C ASP A 36 18.24 21.15 -4.21
N VAL A 37 17.64 20.79 -5.34
CA VAL A 37 18.26 19.89 -6.30
C VAL A 37 19.26 20.69 -7.14
N PRO A 38 20.55 20.30 -7.18
CA PRO A 38 21.54 20.97 -8.01
C PRO A 38 21.35 20.59 -9.48
N PHE A 39 20.27 21.07 -10.11
CA PHE A 39 19.95 20.84 -11.53
C PHE A 39 21.05 21.34 -12.48
N ALA A 40 21.88 22.29 -12.03
CA ALA A 40 23.06 22.74 -12.76
C ALA A 40 24.15 21.65 -12.91
N ARG A 41 24.15 20.64 -12.03
CA ARG A 41 25.07 19.49 -12.05
C ARG A 41 24.48 18.24 -12.71
N THR A 42 23.15 18.18 -12.87
CA THR A 42 22.47 17.04 -13.47
C THR A 42 22.57 17.11 -14.99
N ARG A 43 23.27 16.17 -15.61
CA ARG A 43 23.29 16.01 -17.07
C ARG A 43 21.94 15.47 -17.53
N GLY A 44 21.12 16.33 -18.12
CA GLY A 44 19.85 15.98 -18.75
C GLY A 44 19.28 17.17 -19.51
N VAL A 45 18.84 16.94 -20.75
CA VAL A 45 18.36 18.01 -21.66
C VAL A 45 17.04 18.62 -21.15
N ALA A 46 16.26 17.88 -20.35
CA ALA A 46 15.08 18.37 -19.66
C ALA A 46 14.80 17.51 -18.40
N PRO A 47 14.97 18.03 -17.17
CA PRO A 47 14.58 17.30 -15.97
C PRO A 47 13.05 17.16 -15.91
N ARG A 48 12.56 15.91 -15.82
CA ARG A 48 11.15 15.58 -15.61
C ARG A 48 10.95 15.06 -14.19
N LEU A 49 9.80 15.37 -13.60
CA LEU A 49 9.42 14.86 -12.29
C LEU A 49 8.38 13.76 -12.43
N LEU A 50 8.46 12.74 -11.57
CA LEU A 50 7.39 11.76 -11.50
C LEU A 50 6.13 12.39 -10.88
N PRO A 51 4.94 12.01 -11.39
CA PRO A 51 3.69 12.41 -10.76
C PRO A 51 3.52 11.75 -9.39
N TRP A 52 2.50 12.21 -8.65
CA TRP A 52 2.19 11.68 -7.34
C TRP A 52 1.88 10.19 -7.42
N LEU A 53 2.61 9.40 -6.63
CA LEU A 53 2.46 7.96 -6.52
C LEU A 53 2.78 7.57 -5.07
N VAL A 54 2.20 6.46 -4.63
CA VAL A 54 2.39 5.93 -3.27
C VAL A 54 3.43 4.83 -3.30
N ALA A 55 4.37 4.90 -2.37
CA ALA A 55 5.40 3.87 -2.23
C ALA A 55 4.83 2.56 -1.66
N ALA A 56 5.25 1.43 -2.23
CA ALA A 56 4.97 0.09 -1.70
C ALA A 56 6.23 -0.60 -1.17
N ASN A 57 7.39 0.08 -1.23
CA ASN A 57 8.61 -0.43 -0.63
C ASN A 57 8.48 -0.59 0.90
N PRO A 58 9.20 -1.56 1.52
CA PRO A 58 9.09 -1.83 2.96
C PRO A 58 9.48 -0.66 3.88
N VAL A 59 10.25 0.31 3.39
CA VAL A 59 10.80 1.40 4.20
C VAL A 59 9.81 2.55 4.32
N ASN A 60 9.09 2.87 3.24
CA ASN A 60 8.22 4.03 3.11
C ASN A 60 6.80 3.63 2.68
N TYR A 61 6.38 2.41 2.95
CA TYR A 61 5.06 1.89 2.56
C TYR A 61 3.94 2.89 2.91
N GLY A 62 3.09 3.19 1.94
CA GLY A 62 1.96 4.11 2.08
C GLY A 62 2.34 5.59 2.08
N ARG A 63 3.63 5.95 2.01
CA ARG A 63 4.05 7.35 1.95
C ARG A 63 4.02 7.86 0.50
N PRO A 64 3.32 8.97 0.23
CA PRO A 64 3.30 9.56 -1.10
C PRO A 64 4.66 10.16 -1.47
N CYS A 65 5.03 10.07 -2.74
CA CYS A 65 6.25 10.67 -3.30
C CYS A 65 7.56 10.26 -2.57
N LYS A 66 7.57 9.08 -1.94
CA LYS A 66 8.74 8.48 -1.26
C LYS A 66 9.13 7.14 -1.89
N LEU A 67 9.22 7.17 -3.22
CA LEU A 67 9.53 6.00 -4.02
C LEU A 67 11.00 5.60 -3.84
N SER A 68 11.27 4.31 -3.98
CA SER A 68 12.63 3.81 -4.19
C SER A 68 13.05 4.06 -5.64
N CYS A 69 14.36 4.01 -5.92
CA CYS A 69 14.85 4.13 -7.30
C CYS A 69 14.24 3.08 -8.24
N ALA A 70 14.00 1.86 -7.74
CA ALA A 70 13.37 0.80 -8.52
C ALA A 70 11.92 1.14 -8.89
N GLU A 71 11.12 1.61 -7.92
CA GLU A 71 9.74 2.06 -8.16
C GLU A 71 9.70 3.27 -9.09
N ALA A 72 10.61 4.23 -8.93
CA ALA A 72 10.69 5.41 -9.78
C ALA A 72 10.99 5.04 -11.24
N VAL A 73 11.94 4.13 -11.48
CA VAL A 73 12.25 3.62 -12.81
C VAL A 73 11.05 2.86 -13.39
N ALA A 74 10.43 1.98 -12.61
CA ALA A 74 9.29 1.20 -13.07
C ALA A 74 8.09 2.09 -13.43
N ALA A 75 7.76 3.06 -12.58
CA ALA A 75 6.72 4.05 -12.83
C ALA A 75 7.00 4.84 -14.12
N ALA A 76 8.24 5.30 -14.31
CA ALA A 76 8.64 6.02 -15.51
C ALA A 76 8.44 5.18 -16.79
N LEU A 77 8.82 3.90 -16.75
CA LEU A 77 8.62 2.98 -17.87
C LEU A 77 7.14 2.76 -18.16
N ILE A 78 6.31 2.56 -17.13
CA ILE A 78 4.86 2.34 -17.26
C ILE A 78 4.18 3.58 -17.87
N ILE A 79 4.46 4.78 -17.36
CA ILE A 79 3.89 6.05 -17.87
C ILE A 79 4.32 6.29 -19.33
N CYS A 80 5.54 5.89 -19.70
CA CYS A 80 6.01 5.93 -21.08
C CYS A 80 5.42 4.84 -21.99
N GLY A 81 4.48 4.01 -21.51
CA GLY A 81 3.82 2.96 -22.26
C GLY A 81 4.57 1.63 -22.32
N GLN A 82 5.68 1.47 -21.58
CA GLN A 82 6.47 0.25 -21.50
C GLN A 82 6.09 -0.57 -20.27
N HIS A 83 4.81 -0.96 -20.17
CA HIS A 83 4.28 -1.64 -18.99
C HIS A 83 5.06 -2.92 -18.64
N ALA A 84 5.32 -3.79 -19.62
CA ALA A 84 6.07 -5.03 -19.41
C ALA A 84 7.49 -4.81 -18.88
N ALA A 85 8.17 -3.74 -19.33
CA ALA A 85 9.51 -3.41 -18.84
C ALA A 85 9.47 -2.92 -17.39
N GLY A 86 8.47 -2.10 -17.03
CA GLY A 86 8.27 -1.66 -15.66
C GLY A 86 7.96 -2.80 -14.69
N VAL A 87 7.10 -3.75 -15.10
CA VAL A 87 6.83 -4.99 -14.34
C VAL A 87 8.10 -5.80 -14.16
N ALA A 88 8.88 -6.03 -15.22
CA ALA A 88 10.11 -6.82 -15.15
C ALA A 88 11.18 -6.21 -14.21
N VAL A 89 11.22 -4.88 -14.05
CA VAL A 89 12.07 -4.21 -13.05
C VAL A 89 11.65 -4.58 -11.64
N LEU A 90 10.35 -4.59 -11.38
CA LEU A 90 9.77 -4.85 -10.05
C LEU A 90 9.70 -6.33 -9.70
N ASP A 91 9.67 -7.23 -10.68
CA ASP A 91 9.64 -8.70 -10.48
C ASP A 91 10.85 -9.23 -9.68
N ARG A 92 11.96 -8.48 -9.66
CA ARG A 92 13.14 -8.82 -8.85
C ARG A 92 12.89 -8.63 -7.34
N PHE A 93 11.80 -7.95 -6.98
CA PHE A 93 11.45 -7.60 -5.61
C PHE A 93 10.16 -8.32 -5.21
N ARG A 94 10.18 -8.97 -4.05
CA ARG A 94 8.99 -9.68 -3.52
C ARG A 94 7.77 -8.77 -3.35
N TRP A 95 7.99 -7.50 -3.01
CA TRP A 95 6.94 -6.48 -2.84
C TRP A 95 6.64 -5.71 -4.14
N GLY A 96 7.34 -5.99 -5.24
CA GLY A 96 7.24 -5.21 -6.47
C GLY A 96 5.84 -5.20 -7.08
N HIS A 97 5.12 -6.32 -7.03
CA HIS A 97 3.74 -6.41 -7.47
C HIS A 97 2.80 -5.49 -6.67
N ALA A 98 3.07 -5.30 -5.37
CA ALA A 98 2.25 -4.44 -4.52
C ALA A 98 2.32 -2.97 -4.96
N PHE A 99 3.45 -2.51 -5.52
CA PHE A 99 3.56 -1.16 -6.07
C PHE A 99 2.58 -0.94 -7.23
N ILE A 100 2.50 -1.92 -8.13
CA ILE A 100 1.64 -1.86 -9.31
C ILE A 100 0.17 -1.90 -8.87
N SER A 101 -0.19 -2.85 -8.01
CA SER A 101 -1.56 -2.97 -7.49
C SER A 101 -1.99 -1.73 -6.70
N LEU A 102 -1.11 -1.16 -5.88
CA LEU A 102 -1.42 0.04 -5.09
C LEU A 102 -1.69 1.28 -5.95
N ASN A 103 -1.01 1.39 -7.09
CA ASN A 103 -1.08 2.57 -7.96
C ASN A 103 -1.74 2.27 -9.31
N GLU A 104 -2.45 1.15 -9.45
CA GLU A 104 -2.93 0.65 -10.74
C GLU A 104 -3.77 1.69 -11.50
N GLU A 105 -4.72 2.30 -10.80
CA GLU A 105 -5.58 3.33 -11.36
C GLU A 105 -4.80 4.57 -11.80
N LEU A 106 -3.91 5.09 -10.95
CA LEU A 106 -3.08 6.24 -11.27
C LEU A 106 -2.15 5.97 -12.46
N LEU A 107 -1.48 4.82 -12.46
CA LEU A 107 -0.58 4.41 -13.54
C LEU A 107 -1.32 4.28 -14.87
N ARG A 108 -2.54 3.74 -14.85
CA ARG A 108 -3.43 3.66 -16.01
C ARG A 108 -3.82 5.05 -16.51
N ARG A 109 -4.34 5.92 -15.63
CA ARG A 109 -4.69 7.32 -15.97
C ARG A 109 -3.48 8.06 -16.56
N TYR A 110 -2.29 7.93 -15.96
CA TYR A 110 -1.06 8.58 -16.44
C TYR A 110 -0.55 8.03 -17.77
N ALA A 111 -0.72 6.72 -18.05
CA ALA A 111 -0.32 6.12 -19.32
C ALA A 111 -1.21 6.55 -20.51
N GLU A 112 -2.41 7.05 -20.22
CA GLU A 112 -3.34 7.65 -21.19
C GLU A 112 -3.01 9.12 -21.47
N CYS A 113 -2.42 9.84 -20.52
CA CYS A 113 -2.03 11.23 -20.66
C CYS A 113 -0.88 11.45 -21.65
N GLU A 114 -1.05 12.37 -22.60
CA GLU A 114 0.00 12.70 -23.58
C GLU A 114 0.94 13.81 -23.10
N THR A 115 0.44 14.77 -22.34
CA THR A 115 1.21 15.94 -21.91
C THR A 115 1.41 16.00 -20.41
N SER A 116 2.43 16.75 -19.98
CA SER A 116 2.69 16.99 -18.56
C SER A 116 1.54 17.72 -17.86
N ALA A 117 0.77 18.53 -18.59
CA ALA A 117 -0.39 19.23 -18.04
C ALA A 117 -1.53 18.24 -17.74
N ASP A 118 -1.78 17.29 -18.64
CA ASP A 118 -2.80 16.25 -18.47
C ASP A 118 -2.49 15.37 -17.25
N VAL A 119 -1.21 15.00 -17.07
CA VAL A 119 -0.76 14.22 -15.90
C VAL A 119 -1.03 14.96 -14.60
N VAL A 120 -0.75 16.26 -14.54
CA VAL A 120 -1.02 17.08 -13.35
C VAL A 120 -2.52 17.25 -13.12
N ALA A 121 -3.32 17.41 -14.18
CA ALA A 121 -4.78 17.48 -14.06
C ALA A 121 -5.38 16.16 -13.56
N ALA A 122 -4.95 15.03 -14.11
CA ALA A 122 -5.37 13.69 -13.68
C ALA A 122 -4.98 13.41 -12.22
N GLN A 123 -3.78 13.87 -11.81
CA GLN A 123 -3.34 13.81 -10.43
C GLN A 123 -4.26 14.63 -9.50
N GLY A 124 -4.56 15.88 -9.87
CA GLY A 124 -5.43 16.75 -9.08
C GLY A 124 -6.83 16.14 -8.88
N ALA A 125 -7.43 15.67 -9.98
CA ALA A 125 -8.75 15.04 -9.94
C ALA A 125 -8.78 13.79 -9.04
N PHE A 126 -7.75 12.95 -9.08
CA PHE A 126 -7.67 11.77 -8.22
C PHE A 126 -7.52 12.14 -6.74
N LEU A 127 -6.73 13.17 -6.41
CA LEU A 127 -6.56 13.59 -5.02
C LEU A 127 -7.84 14.20 -4.45
N GLU A 128 -8.59 14.95 -5.24
CA GLU A 128 -9.90 15.49 -4.87
C GLU A 128 -10.93 14.37 -4.65
N GLU A 129 -10.96 13.36 -5.54
CA GLU A 129 -11.78 12.15 -5.40
C GLU A 129 -11.51 11.42 -4.09
N VAL A 130 -10.23 11.19 -3.77
CA VAL A 130 -9.81 10.52 -2.52
C VAL A 130 -10.15 11.36 -1.28
N GLU A 131 -10.05 12.69 -1.36
CA GLU A 131 -10.40 13.58 -0.26
C GLU A 131 -11.90 13.59 0.02
N GLU A 132 -12.73 13.62 -1.03
CA GLU A 132 -14.19 13.53 -0.92
C GLU A 132 -14.64 12.16 -0.40
N ASP A 133 -14.08 11.06 -0.90
CA ASP A 133 -14.36 9.71 -0.37
C ASP A 133 -14.04 9.61 1.12
N ARG A 134 -12.89 10.14 1.54
CA ARG A 134 -12.51 10.19 2.95
C ARG A 134 -13.51 11.00 3.78
N ARG A 135 -13.94 12.14 3.25
CA ARG A 135 -14.93 13.02 3.90
C ARG A 135 -16.28 12.33 4.03
N LEU A 136 -16.74 11.61 3.02
CA LEU A 136 -18.00 10.87 3.04
C LEU A 136 -17.98 9.76 4.09
N VAL A 137 -16.88 8.99 4.16
CA VAL A 137 -16.71 7.96 5.20
C VAL A 137 -16.72 8.58 6.60
N GLU A 138 -16.10 9.74 6.79
CA GLU A 138 -16.11 10.44 8.08
C GLU A 138 -17.51 10.92 8.46
N LEU A 139 -18.28 11.47 7.50
CA LEU A 139 -19.67 11.87 7.71
C LEU A 139 -20.59 10.67 8.00
N GLU A 140 -20.38 9.53 7.33
CA GLU A 140 -21.15 8.31 7.57
C GLU A 140 -20.90 7.75 8.98
N ARG A 141 -19.65 7.76 9.44
CA ARG A 141 -19.29 7.38 10.82
C ARG A 141 -19.82 8.36 11.87
N ALA A 142 -20.02 9.62 11.49
CA ALA A 142 -20.51 10.68 12.36
C ALA A 142 -22.05 10.79 12.39
N LYS A 143 -22.78 10.03 11.56
CA LYS A 143 -24.25 9.97 11.65
C LYS A 143 -24.63 9.29 12.96
N PRO A 144 -25.31 9.97 13.90
CA PRO A 144 -25.95 9.27 15.01
C PRO A 144 -27.00 8.35 14.39
N GLU A 145 -27.06 7.12 14.88
CA GLU A 145 -28.10 6.17 14.52
C GLU A 145 -29.44 6.84 14.86
N ALA A 146 -30.16 7.31 13.84
CA ALA A 146 -31.49 7.84 14.02
C ALA A 146 -32.35 6.70 14.55
N GLU A 147 -32.92 6.92 15.73
CA GLU A 147 -33.82 6.00 16.41
C GLU A 147 -34.91 5.50 15.46
N ASP A 148 -34.79 4.25 15.02
CA ASP A 148 -35.94 3.39 14.77
C ASP A 148 -35.75 2.13 15.60
N GLY A 149 -36.78 1.81 16.37
CA GLY A 149 -36.67 1.02 17.58
C GLY A 149 -36.15 -0.39 17.33
N SER A 150 -35.01 -0.70 17.92
CA SER A 150 -34.69 -2.06 18.34
C SER A 150 -33.79 -2.01 19.57
N SER A 151 -34.46 -1.95 20.72
CA SER A 151 -33.87 -2.21 22.03
C SER A 151 -33.33 -3.64 22.06
N TYR A 152 -32.06 -3.85 21.71
CA TYR A 152 -31.41 -5.15 21.93
C TYR A 152 -29.91 -5.07 22.28
N MET A 153 -29.39 -3.97 22.81
CA MET A 153 -28.02 -4.01 23.41
C MET A 153 -27.81 -3.11 24.64
N SER A 154 -28.88 -2.66 25.31
CA SER A 154 -28.79 -2.05 26.65
C SER A 154 -28.88 -3.10 27.77
N GLY A 155 -28.13 -4.20 27.68
CA GLY A 155 -28.30 -5.34 28.58
C GLY A 155 -27.08 -6.24 28.78
N TRP A 156 -25.88 -5.76 28.46
CA TRP A 156 -24.65 -6.43 28.91
C TRP A 156 -24.16 -5.77 30.19
N ASP A 157 -24.95 -5.96 31.26
CA ASP A 157 -24.41 -5.86 32.62
C ASP A 157 -23.42 -7.01 32.77
N LEU A 158 -22.12 -6.70 32.65
CA LEU A 158 -21.07 -7.61 33.07
C LEU A 158 -21.32 -7.95 34.54
N PRO A 159 -21.59 -9.22 34.89
CA PRO A 159 -21.71 -9.59 36.28
C PRO A 159 -20.37 -9.28 36.97
N PRO A 160 -20.37 -8.68 38.18
CA PRO A 160 -19.14 -8.47 38.91
C PRO A 160 -18.46 -9.82 39.14
N SER A 161 -17.18 -9.91 38.78
CA SER A 161 -16.34 -11.07 39.04
C SER A 161 -16.22 -11.26 40.56
N GLY A 162 -17.06 -12.13 41.13
CA GLY A 162 -17.03 -12.50 42.54
C GLY A 162 -15.82 -13.38 42.84
N SER A 163 -14.80 -12.78 43.44
CA SER A 163 -13.76 -13.49 44.17
C SER A 163 -13.64 -12.82 45.53
N ASP A 164 -14.24 -13.43 46.55
CA ASP A 164 -13.72 -13.46 47.93
C ASP A 164 -14.51 -14.49 48.76
N SER A 165 -13.77 -15.16 49.62
CA SER A 165 -14.09 -16.41 50.33
C SER A 165 -14.81 -16.23 51.66
N GLU A 166 -15.47 -17.33 52.07
CA GLU A 166 -15.65 -17.89 53.42
C GLU A 166 -17.08 -17.92 54.00
N GLY A 167 -17.52 -19.15 54.33
CA GLY A 167 -18.31 -19.41 55.54
C GLY A 167 -19.64 -20.16 55.38
N ALA A 168 -19.66 -21.38 55.94
CA ALA A 168 -20.79 -22.09 56.59
C ALA A 168 -21.67 -23.08 55.78
N ASP A 169 -21.28 -24.35 55.91
CA ASP A 169 -22.05 -25.50 56.43
C ASP A 169 -23.37 -25.94 55.78
N GLY A 170 -23.37 -27.17 55.23
CA GLY A 170 -24.61 -27.90 54.95
C GLY A 170 -24.39 -29.23 54.23
N LEU A 171 -24.25 -30.32 55.00
CA LEU A 171 -24.19 -31.70 54.51
C LEU A 171 -25.35 -32.04 53.56
N THR A 172 -25.09 -32.73 52.45
CA THR A 172 -25.76 -34.01 52.06
C THR A 172 -25.10 -34.65 50.82
N SER A 173 -24.49 -35.81 51.06
CA SER A 173 -24.43 -37.05 50.26
C SER A 173 -24.41 -37.00 48.72
N ASP A 174 -23.24 -37.29 48.13
CA ASP A 174 -23.06 -37.74 46.74
C ASP A 174 -23.56 -39.16 46.50
N PRO A 175 -24.03 -39.45 45.26
CA PRO A 175 -23.60 -40.66 44.58
C PRO A 175 -22.94 -40.37 43.21
N GLU A 176 -21.77 -40.98 43.01
CA GLU A 176 -20.97 -41.09 41.78
C GLU A 176 -21.79 -41.44 40.52
N PRO A 177 -21.34 -41.02 39.32
CA PRO A 177 -20.73 -42.04 38.46
C PRO A 177 -19.53 -41.57 37.60
N SER A 178 -18.42 -42.28 37.81
CA SER A 178 -17.47 -42.83 36.82
C SER A 178 -17.75 -42.61 35.31
N GLY A 179 -16.75 -42.08 34.60
CA GLY A 179 -16.60 -42.19 33.14
C GLY A 179 -15.26 -41.60 32.65
N ASP A 180 -14.33 -42.49 32.29
CA ASP A 180 -12.93 -42.22 31.89
C ASP A 180 -12.71 -41.23 30.72
N PRO A 181 -11.57 -40.51 30.68
CA PRO A 181 -11.16 -39.73 29.51
C PRO A 181 -10.49 -40.59 28.41
N PRO A 182 -10.57 -40.21 27.12
CA PRO A 182 -10.01 -41.00 26.02
C PRO A 182 -8.47 -40.93 25.96
N PRO A 183 -7.77 -42.03 25.63
CA PRO A 183 -6.32 -42.05 25.55
C PRO A 183 -5.77 -41.39 24.27
N ARG A 184 -4.71 -40.60 24.44
CA ARG A 184 -3.82 -40.13 23.35
C ARG A 184 -2.80 -41.22 23.00
N ALA A 185 -2.63 -41.52 21.71
CA ALA A 185 -1.46 -42.21 21.14
C ALA A 185 -0.96 -41.39 19.94
N ARG A 186 0.21 -40.75 20.02
CA ARG A 186 1.59 -41.25 19.74
C ARG A 186 1.84 -41.59 18.26
N ASP A 187 2.49 -40.62 17.60
CA ASP A 187 3.77 -40.72 16.89
C ASP A 187 3.99 -41.91 15.92
N GLN A 188 3.98 -41.61 14.62
CA GLN A 188 4.69 -42.39 13.60
C GLN A 188 5.27 -41.43 12.54
N GLY A 189 6.57 -41.15 12.64
CA GLY A 189 7.33 -40.53 11.57
C GLY A 189 7.60 -41.51 10.41
N PRO A 190 7.76 -41.05 9.17
CA PRO A 190 8.16 -41.91 8.07
C PRO A 190 9.68 -42.15 8.10
N GLY A 191 10.07 -43.42 8.12
CA GLY A 191 11.47 -43.86 8.06
C GLY A 191 12.10 -43.67 6.66
N PRO A 192 13.44 -43.64 6.58
CA PRO A 192 14.16 -43.46 5.32
C PRO A 192 14.36 -44.80 4.58
N SER A 193 14.00 -44.85 3.29
CA SER A 193 14.45 -45.90 2.38
C SER A 193 15.71 -45.45 1.64
N ASN A 194 16.77 -46.20 1.85
CA ASN A 194 18.07 -46.08 1.21
C ASN A 194 18.14 -47.19 0.15
N SER A 195 18.48 -46.88 -1.10
CA SER A 195 18.83 -47.89 -2.11
C SER A 195 19.74 -47.29 -3.19
N THR A 196 21.01 -47.64 -3.06
CA THR A 196 22.16 -47.44 -3.95
C THR A 196 22.13 -48.40 -5.14
N SER A 197 22.27 -47.87 -6.38
CA SER A 197 23.07 -48.31 -7.55
C SER A 197 23.04 -49.79 -8.05
N PRO A 198 23.57 -50.14 -9.25
CA PRO A 198 24.50 -49.46 -10.17
C PRO A 198 23.92 -48.91 -11.49
#